data_AF-A0A838R2P9-F1
#
_entry.id   AF-A0A838R2P9-F1
#
_cell.length_a   1.000
_cell.length_b   1.000
_cell.length_c   1.000
_cell.angle_alpha   90.00
_cell.angle_beta   90.00
_cell.angle_gamma   90.00
#
_symmetry.space_group_name_H-M   'P 1'
#
loop_
_entity.id
_entity.type
_entity.pdbx_description
1 polymer ?
#
loop_
_entity_poly.entity_id
_entity_poly.type
_entity_poly.pdbx_seq_one_letter_code
_entity_poly.pdbx_strand_id
1 'polypeptide(L)' 'MASKRKLTYKITNWKQYNESLVERGSITVWFSDDVLAGWEHANDALKVGRPFTYSDTAIECLLTIRELL' A
#
# COMPACT_ATOMS: atom_id res chain seq x y z
N MET A 1 35.49 -2.30 42.85
CA MET A 1 34.09 -2.29 42.41
C MET A 1 33.97 -3.17 41.16
N ALA A 2 33.22 -4.28 41.22
CA ALA A 2 33.11 -5.19 40.09
C ALA A 2 32.20 -4.61 38.99
N SER A 3 32.71 -4.50 37.77
CA SER A 3 31.95 -4.05 36.60
C SER A 3 30.86 -5.07 36.24
N LYS A 4 29.61 -4.61 36.15
CA LYS A 4 28.45 -5.43 35.80
C LYS A 4 28.55 -5.82 34.33
N ARG A 5 28.84 -7.09 34.03
CA ARG A 5 28.90 -7.60 32.64
C ARG A 5 27.52 -7.43 31.99
N LYS A 6 27.46 -6.71 30.86
CA LYS A 6 26.26 -6.66 30.02
C LYS A 6 26.02 -8.06 29.44
N LEU A 7 24.86 -8.64 29.72
CA LEU A 7 24.39 -9.84 29.06
C LEU A 7 24.05 -9.49 27.61
N THR A 8 24.72 -10.13 26.66
CA THR A 8 24.41 -10.06 25.24
C THR A 8 23.38 -11.14 24.93
N TYR A 9 22.15 -10.73 24.60
CA TYR A 9 21.08 -11.65 24.24
C TYR A 9 21.08 -11.91 22.72
N LYS A 10 20.94 -13.17 22.32
CA LYS A 10 20.78 -13.56 20.92
C LYS A 10 19.28 -13.65 20.60
N ILE A 11 18.83 -12.86 19.62
CA ILE A 11 17.45 -12.94 19.13
C ILE A 11 17.31 -14.19 18.25
N THR A 12 16.51 -15.15 18.67
CA THR A 12 16.29 -16.42 17.95
C THR A 12 14.95 -16.45 17.21
N ASN A 13 14.01 -15.58 17.58
CA ASN A 13 12.66 -15.52 17.05
C ASN A 13 12.45 -14.40 16.01
N TRP A 14 13.54 -13.83 15.47
CA TRP A 14 13.45 -12.67 14.58
C TRP A 14 12.50 -12.88 13.39
N LYS A 15 12.56 -14.06 12.78
CA LYS A 15 11.70 -14.42 11.65
C LYS A 15 10.21 -14.34 12.02
N GLN A 16 9.81 -15.01 13.09
CA GLN A 16 8.42 -15.04 13.56
C GLN A 16 7.94 -13.65 14.02
N TYR A 17 8.82 -12.91 14.70
CA TYR A 17 8.52 -11.52 15.09
C TYR A 17 8.26 -10.65 13.85
N ASN A 18 9.11 -10.75 12.83
CA ASN A 18 8.96 -10.00 11.59
C ASN A 18 7.69 -10.39 10.82
N GLU A 19 7.37 -11.68 10.73
CA GLU A 19 6.10 -12.15 10.13
C GLU A 19 4.89 -11.51 10.83
N SER A 20 4.88 -11.49 12.16
CA SER A 20 3.81 -10.84 12.92
C SER A 20 3.74 -9.32 12.71
N LEU A 21 4.85 -8.66 12.38
CA LEU A 21 4.86 -7.23 12.05
C LEU A 21 4.28 -6.96 10.67
N VAL A 22 4.58 -7.82 9.69
CA VAL A 22 3.98 -7.74 8.35
C VAL A 22 2.47 -7.97 8.42
N GLU A 23 2.02 -8.97 9.18
CA GLU A 23 0.59 -9.24 9.36
C GLU A 23 -0.17 -8.07 10.01
N ARG A 24 0.46 -7.36 10.95
CA ARG A 24 -0.15 -6.17 11.59
C ARG A 24 -0.40 -5.02 10.61
N GLY A 25 0.43 -4.91 9.56
CA GLY A 25 0.26 -3.90 8.51
C GLY A 25 -0.50 -4.43 7.30
N SER A 26 -1.00 -5.66 7.34
CA SER A 26 -1.74 -6.26 6.22
C SER A 26 -3.15 -5.68 6.13
N ILE A 27 -3.41 -4.94 5.06
CA ILE A 27 -4.70 -4.28 4.82
C ILE A 27 -5.22 -4.76 3.47
N THR A 28 -6.49 -5.15 3.44
CA THR A 28 -7.20 -5.51 2.19
C THR A 28 -8.18 -4.40 1.86
N VAL A 29 -8.02 -3.80 0.67
CA VAL A 29 -8.90 -2.74 0.17
C VAL A 29 -9.88 -3.34 -0.83
N TRP A 30 -11.17 -3.08 -0.63
CA TRP A 30 -12.23 -3.48 -1.55
C TRP A 30 -12.71 -2.27 -2.33
N PHE A 31 -12.74 -2.39 -3.66
CA PHE A 31 -13.30 -1.37 -4.54
C PHE A 31 -14.74 -1.74 -4.86
N SER A 32 -15.59 -0.72 -4.98
CA SER A 32 -16.94 -0.92 -5.47
C SER A 32 -16.94 -1.15 -6.99
N ASP A 33 -17.94 -1.86 -7.50
CA ASP A 33 -18.00 -2.26 -8.91
C ASP A 33 -18.06 -1.06 -9.87
N ASP A 34 -18.63 0.06 -9.44
CA ASP A 34 -18.67 1.32 -10.20
C ASP A 34 -17.28 1.94 -10.39
N VAL A 35 -16.43 1.90 -9.37
CA VAL A 35 -15.04 2.38 -9.46
C VAL A 35 -14.23 1.51 -10.42
N LEU A 36 -14.45 0.19 -10.39
CA LEU A 36 -13.82 -0.74 -11.32
C LEU A 36 -14.30 -0.52 -12.75
N ALA A 37 -15.61 -0.34 -12.95
CA ALA A 37 -16.19 -0.06 -14.26
C ALA A 37 -15.69 1.26 -14.85
N GLY A 38 -15.46 2.27 -14.00
CA GLY A 38 -14.94 3.58 -14.37
C GLY A 38 -13.42 3.72 -14.30
N TRP A 39 -12.65 2.63 -14.17
CA TRP A 39 -11.22 2.72 -13.86
C TRP A 39 -10.37 3.35 -14.98
N GLU A 40 -10.66 2.96 -16.22
CA GLU A 40 -9.94 3.44 -17.41
C GLU A 40 -10.57 4.72 -17.95
N HIS A 41 -9.73 5.60 -18.48
CA HIS A 41 -10.22 6.80 -19.14
C HIS A 41 -10.86 6.43 -20.50
N ALA A 42 -12.12 6.82 -20.70
CA ALA A 42 -12.88 6.46 -21.90
C ALA A 42 -12.28 7.01 -23.21
N ASN A 43 -11.52 8.11 -23.13
CA ASN A 43 -10.85 8.78 -24.27
C ASN A 43 -11.83 9.04 -25.44
N ASP A 44 -13.04 9.49 -25.13
CA ASP A 44 -14.17 9.65 -26.07
C ASP A 44 -13.87 10.54 -27.29
N ALA A 45 -12.87 11.41 -27.18
CA ALA A 45 -12.39 12.25 -28.27
C ALA A 45 -10.96 11.88 -28.67
N LEU A 46 -10.70 11.88 -29.99
CA LEU A 46 -9.36 11.76 -30.54
C LEU A 46 -8.48 12.90 -30.03
N LYS A 47 -7.48 12.55 -29.23
CA LYS A 47 -6.55 13.49 -28.62
C LYS A 47 -5.21 13.45 -29.37
N VAL A 48 -4.64 14.63 -29.62
CA VAL A 48 -3.26 14.75 -30.11
C VAL A 48 -2.30 14.57 -28.94
N GLY A 49 -1.41 13.58 -29.02
CA GLY A 49 -0.49 13.19 -27.96
C GLY A 49 -0.89 11.89 -27.26
N ARG A 50 -0.29 11.59 -26.11
CA ARG A 50 -0.57 10.33 -25.40
C ARG A 50 -2.01 10.36 -24.82
N PRO A 51 -2.85 9.35 -25.09
CA PRO A 51 -4.15 9.21 -24.46
C PRO A 51 -4.00 8.99 -22.95
N PHE A 52 -5.04 9.35 -22.19
CA PHE A 52 -5.05 9.12 -20.75
C PHE A 52 -5.30 7.64 -20.46
N THR A 53 -4.70 7.12 -19.39
CA THR A 53 -4.86 5.71 -18.99
C THR A 53 -5.90 5.57 -17.89
N TYR A 54 -5.88 6.44 -16.88
CA TYR A 54 -6.74 6.36 -15.71
C TYR A 54 -7.79 7.48 -15.73
N SER A 55 -9.00 7.17 -15.29
CA SER A 55 -10.07 8.16 -15.11
C SER A 55 -9.81 9.05 -13.89
N ASP A 56 -10.56 10.14 -13.79
CA ASP A 56 -10.52 11.02 -12.61
C ASP A 56 -10.90 10.26 -11.33
N THR A 57 -11.90 9.37 -11.42
CA THR A 57 -12.34 8.50 -10.30
C THR A 57 -11.23 7.57 -9.83
N ALA A 58 -10.48 6.95 -10.75
CA ALA A 58 -9.35 6.09 -10.39
C ALA A 58 -8.23 6.90 -9.71
N ILE A 59 -7.95 8.11 -10.20
CA ILE A 59 -6.93 9.00 -9.62
C ILE A 59 -7.35 9.44 -8.22
N GLU A 60 -8.58 9.92 -8.03
CA GLU A 60 -9.09 10.34 -6.73
C GLU A 60 -9.10 9.19 -5.73
N CYS A 61 -9.51 8.00 -6.16
CA CYS A 61 -9.49 6.81 -5.31
C CYS A 61 -8.08 6.45 -4.84
N LEU A 62 -7.10 6.43 -5.75
CA LEU A 62 -5.71 6.12 -5.41
C LEU A 62 -5.06 7.20 -4.54
N LEU A 63 -5.41 8.48 -4.76
CA LEU A 63 -4.96 9.57 -3.89
C LEU A 63 -5.56 9.43 -2.48
N THR A 64 -6.83 9.05 -2.38
CA THR A 64 -7.48 8.80 -1.09
C THR A 64 -6.81 7.66 -0.34
N ILE A 65 -6.49 6.56 -1.04
CA ILE A 65 -5.74 5.43 -0.47
C ILE A 65 -4.37 5.91 0.03
N ARG A 66 -3.64 6.71 -0.77
CA ARG A 66 -2.31 7.20 -0.39
C ARG A 66 -2.30 8.10 0.84
N GLU A 67 -3.34 8.90 1.05
CA GLU A 67 -3.41 9.82 2.20
C GLU A 67 -3.97 9.15 3.46
N LEU A 68 -4.74 8.08 3.32
CA LEU A 68 -5.39 7.38 4.44
C LEU A 68 -4.64 6.12 4.92
N LEU A 69 -3.85 5.48 4.05
CA LEU A 69 -3.11 4.23 4.33
C LEU A 69 -1.60 4.43 4.22
#